data_AF-A0A6A5R6K8-F1
#
_entry.id   AF-A0A6A5R6K8-F1
#
_cell.length_a   1.000
_cell.length_b   1.000
_cell.length_c   1.000
_cell.angle_alpha   90.00
_cell.angle_beta   90.00
_cell.angle_gamma   90.00
#
_symmetry.space_group_name_H-M   'P 1'
#
loop_
_entity.id
_entity.type
_entity.pdbx_description
1 polymer ?
#
loop_
_entity_poly.entity_id
_entity_poly.type
_entity_poly.pdbx_seq_one_letter_code
_entity_poly.pdbx_strand_id
1 'polypeptide(L)'
;MPLEEALAELDTLGPDNTLSYQALAKKHGCCRSTLTRCHHSVCASLLYPRDKVEIVQYVKLLTERHLMPTRKVLVRIITPLCRWLPSN
;
A
#
# COMPACT_ATOMS: atom_id res chain seq x y z
N MET A 1 2.58 -7.33 -6.37
CA MET A 1 4.07 -7.20 -6.32
C MET A 1 4.58 -8.06 -5.17
N PRO A 2 5.81 -8.60 -5.24
CA PRO A 2 6.34 -9.53 -4.23
C PRO A 2 6.31 -9.01 -2.78
N LEU A 3 6.35 -7.69 -2.57
CA LEU A 3 6.24 -7.08 -1.25
C LEU A 3 4.82 -7.08 -0.69
N GLU A 4 3.81 -6.89 -1.54
CA GLU A 4 2.39 -6.81 -1.13
C GLU A 4 1.87 -8.20 -0.75
N GLU A 5 2.27 -9.22 -1.49
CA GLU A 5 1.97 -10.63 -1.20
C GLU A 5 2.62 -11.09 0.12
N ALA A 6 3.86 -10.67 0.37
CA ALA A 6 4.55 -10.94 1.63
C ALA A 6 3.88 -10.26 2.84
N LEU A 7 3.36 -9.04 2.67
CA LEU A 7 2.63 -8.33 3.72
C LEU A 7 1.25 -8.97 3.99
N ALA A 8 0.54 -9.36 2.93
CA ALA A 8 -0.74 -10.07 3.06
C ALA A 8 -0.57 -11.42 3.79
N GLU A 9 0.50 -12.17 3.52
CA GLU A 9 0.81 -13.39 4.27
C GLU A 9 1.14 -13.11 5.74
N LEU A 10 1.81 -11.99 6.04
CA LEU A 10 2.09 -11.53 7.40
C LEU A 10 0.81 -11.20 8.17
N ASP A 11 -0.13 -10.50 7.53
CA ASP A 11 -1.43 -10.12 8.13
C ASP A 11 -2.32 -11.35 8.42
N THR A 12 -2.12 -12.46 7.71
CA THR A 12 -2.83 -13.73 7.98
C THR A 12 -2.20 -14.58 9.08
N LEU A 13 -0.95 -14.31 9.45
CA LEU A 13 -0.28 -15.02 10.53
C LEU A 13 -0.70 -14.38 11.87
N GLY A 14 -1.54 -15.08 12.62
CA GLY A 14 -1.96 -14.64 13.96
C GLY A 14 -0.78 -14.40 14.91
N PRO A 15 -1.01 -13.66 16.02
CA PRO A 15 0.04 -13.21 16.94
C PRO A 15 0.84 -14.34 17.61
N ASP A 16 0.33 -15.57 17.56
CA ASP A 16 0.88 -16.75 18.24
C ASP A 16 1.93 -17.53 17.40
N ASN A 17 2.08 -17.20 16.11
CA ASN A 17 3.09 -17.85 15.28
C ASN A 17 4.44 -17.14 15.38
N THR A 18 5.52 -17.91 15.47
CA THR A 18 6.89 -17.39 15.45
C THR A 18 7.20 -16.78 14.07
N LEU A 19 6.95 -15.47 13.93
CA LEU A 19 7.15 -14.71 12.70
C LEU A 19 8.63 -14.64 12.31
N SER A 20 9.02 -15.33 11.24
CA SER A 20 10.36 -15.21 10.65
C SER A 20 10.33 -14.36 9.38
N TYR A 21 10.66 -13.07 9.52
CA TYR A 21 10.78 -12.15 8.38
C TYR A 21 11.80 -12.60 7.34
N GLN A 22 12.82 -13.37 7.73
CA GLN A 22 13.85 -13.85 6.83
C GLN A 22 13.34 -14.98 5.92
N ALA A 23 12.53 -15.90 6.47
CA ALA A 23 11.90 -16.96 5.70
C ALA A 23 10.89 -16.37 4.70
N LEU A 24 10.08 -15.42 5.17
CA LEU A 24 9.06 -14.77 4.35
C LEU A 24 9.67 -13.91 3.22
N ALA A 25 10.72 -13.14 3.54
CA ALA A 25 11.48 -12.39 2.55
C ALA A 25 12.09 -13.28 1.46
N LYS A 26 12.65 -14.43 1.83
CA LYS A 26 13.23 -15.40 0.90
C LYS A 26 12.16 -16.07 0.04
N LYS A 27 10.99 -16.38 0.61
CA LYS A 27 9.85 -16.98 -0.11
C LYS A 27 9.32 -16.07 -1.22
N HIS A 28 9.18 -14.77 -0.93
CA HIS A 28 8.63 -13.78 -1.86
C HIS A 28 9.68 -13.04 -2.68
N GLY A 29 10.97 -13.32 -2.47
CA GLY A 29 12.07 -12.64 -3.18
C GLY A 29 12.15 -11.14 -2.87
N CYS A 30 11.72 -10.69 -1.69
CA CYS A 30 11.74 -9.30 -1.28
C CYS A 30 12.81 -9.03 -0.21
N CYS A 31 13.27 -7.79 -0.09
CA CYS A 31 14.26 -7.45 0.93
C CYS A 31 13.65 -7.50 2.34
N ARG A 32 14.28 -8.25 3.27
CA ARG A 32 13.85 -8.35 4.68
C ARG A 32 13.67 -6.97 5.33
N SER A 33 14.62 -6.06 5.14
CA SER A 33 14.58 -4.70 5.71
C SER A 33 13.37 -3.91 5.23
N THR A 34 13.01 -4.05 3.95
CA THR A 34 11.82 -3.45 3.37
C THR A 34 10.57 -4.08 3.96
N LEU A 35 10.50 -5.41 4.04
CA LEU A 35 9.35 -6.14 4.60
C LEU A 35 9.08 -5.76 6.06
N THR A 36 10.10 -5.74 6.92
CA THR A 36 9.96 -5.37 8.34
C THR A 36 9.53 -3.91 8.49
N ARG A 37 10.13 -2.98 7.74
CA ARG A 37 9.70 -1.56 7.77
C ARG A 37 8.23 -1.42 7.36
N CYS A 38 7.83 -2.13 6.31
CA CYS A 38 6.47 -2.03 5.81
C CYS A 38 5.44 -2.70 6.75
N HIS A 39 5.80 -3.81 7.40
CA HIS A 39 4.95 -4.45 8.41
C HIS A 39 4.77 -3.59 9.66
N HIS A 40 5.81 -2.90 10.13
CA HIS A 40 5.71 -1.94 11.23
C HIS A 40 5.06 -0.61 10.80
N SER A 41 4.17 -0.65 9.79
CA SER A 41 3.42 0.48 9.24
C SER A 41 4.24 1.69 8.78
N VAL A 42 5.58 1.59 8.69
CA VAL A 42 6.45 2.64 8.13
C VAL A 42 6.27 2.75 6.61
N CYS A 43 5.78 1.69 5.96
CA CYS A 43 5.27 1.73 4.59
C CYS A 43 3.76 1.46 4.54
N ALA A 44 2.98 1.89 5.53
CA ALA A 44 1.54 1.79 5.41
C ALA A 44 1.13 2.44 4.08
N SER A 45 0.56 1.64 3.19
CA SER A 45 -0.07 2.20 2.00
C SER A 45 -1.15 3.13 2.52
N LEU A 46 -0.96 4.45 2.35
CA LEU A 46 -1.87 5.44 2.91
C LEU A 46 -3.32 5.20 2.46
N LEU A 47 -3.52 4.53 1.32
CA LEU A 47 -4.80 4.15 0.76
C LEU A 47 -5.05 2.65 0.82
N TYR A 48 -6.30 2.28 1.09
CA TYR A 48 -6.77 0.91 0.96
C TYR A 48 -6.71 0.45 -0.51
N PRO A 49 -6.51 -0.87 -0.76
CA PRO A 49 -6.54 -1.43 -2.12
C PRO A 49 -7.79 -1.05 -2.91
N ARG A 50 -8.96 -0.98 -2.23
CA ARG A 50 -10.23 -0.56 -2.83
C ARG A 50 -10.17 0.89 -3.35
N ASP A 51 -9.67 1.80 -2.53
CA ASP A 51 -9.58 3.23 -2.86
C ASP A 51 -8.58 3.47 -4.00
N LYS A 52 -7.48 2.70 -4.05
CA LYS A 52 -6.53 2.73 -5.17
C LYS A 52 -7.22 2.39 -6.49
N VAL A 53 -8.02 1.33 -6.52
CA VAL A 53 -8.75 0.91 -7.73
C VAL A 53 -9.75 1.99 -8.16
N GLU A 54 -10.49 2.55 -7.20
CA GLU A 54 -11.46 3.63 -7.46
C GLU A 54 -10.79 4.89 -8.05
N ILE A 55 -9.67 5.32 -7.47
CA ILE A 55 -8.90 6.47 -7.98
C ILE A 55 -8.37 6.21 -9.39
N VAL A 56 -7.84 5.01 -9.65
CA VAL A 56 -7.34 4.66 -10.99
C VAL A 56 -8.48 4.70 -12.01
N GLN A 57 -9.66 4.18 -11.68
CA GLN A 57 -10.84 4.26 -12.54
C GLN A 57 -11.29 5.70 -12.78
N TYR A 58 -11.29 6.54 -11.73
CA TYR A 58 -11.64 7.95 -11.84
C TYR A 58 -10.68 8.72 -12.76
N VAL A 59 -9.37 8.49 -12.62
CA VAL A 59 -8.35 9.11 -13.49
C VAL A 59 -8.49 8.67 -14.94
N LYS A 60 -8.81 7.40 -15.20
CA LYS A 60 -9.10 6.92 -16.55
C LYS A 60 -10.30 7.64 -17.16
N LEU A 61 -11.41 7.74 -16.42
CA LEU A 61 -12.61 8.46 -16.87
C LEU A 61 -12.33 9.94 -17.18
N LEU A 62 -11.51 10.61 -16.36
CA LEU A 62 -11.09 11.98 -16.62
C LEU A 62 -10.26 12.09 -17.90
N THR A 63 -9.34 11.15 -18.10
CA THR A 63 -8.48 11.11 -19.29
C THR A 63 -9.31 10.87 -20.56
N GLU A 64 -10.29 9.97 -20.52
CA GLU A 64 -11.25 9.71 -21.61
C GLU A 64 -12.08 10.95 -21.97
N ARG A 65 -12.38 11.81 -20.99
CA ARG A 65 -13.07 13.09 -21.20
C ARG A 65 -12.14 14.23 -21.62
N HIS A 66 -10.88 13.93 -21.97
CA HIS A 66 -9.83 14.90 -22.27
C HIS A 66 -9.53 15.89 -21.13
N LEU A 67 -9.88 15.55 -19.90
CA LEU A 67 -9.55 16.31 -18.70
C LEU A 67 -8.30 15.68 -18.07
N MET A 68 -7.11 16.01 -18.57
CA MET A 68 -5.88 15.52 -17.94
C MET A 68 -5.76 16.06 -16.51
N PRO A 69 -5.83 15.19 -15.48
CA PRO A 69 -5.68 15.66 -14.12
C PRO A 69 -4.23 16.07 -13.87
N THR A 70 -4.04 17.29 -13.38
CA THR A 70 -2.72 17.72 -12.94
C THR A 70 -2.35 17.04 -11.62
N ARG A 71 -1.05 16.95 -11.32
CA ARG A 71 -0.56 16.41 -10.05
C ARG A 71 -1.21 17.07 -8.83
N LYS A 72 -1.48 18.38 -8.88
CA LYS A 72 -2.17 19.12 -7.81
C LYS A 72 -3.59 18.60 -7.57
N VAL A 73 -4.32 18.32 -8.65
CA VAL A 73 -5.69 17.76 -8.57
C VAL A 73 -5.65 16.35 -7.98
N LEU A 74 -4.73 15.50 -8.43
CA LEU A 74 -4.56 14.15 -7.89
C LEU A 74 -4.27 14.17 -6.39
N VAL A 75 -3.33 15.01 -5.93
CA VAL A 75 -3.04 15.15 -4.50
C VAL A 75 -4.29 15.58 -3.74
N ARG A 76 -5.05 16.56 -4.23
CA ARG A 76 -6.28 17.02 -3.57
C ARG A 76 -7.34 15.92 -3.42
N ILE A 77 -7.47 15.03 -4.41
CA ILE A 77 -8.42 13.91 -4.39
C ILE A 77 -7.94 12.79 -3.46
N ILE A 78 -6.63 12.53 -3.45
CA ILE A 78 -6.02 11.41 -2.74
C ILE A 78 -5.80 11.71 -1.25
N THR A 79 -5.44 12.94 -0.89
CA THR A 79 -5.12 13.34 0.51
C THR A 79 -6.22 12.98 1.52
N PRO A 80 -7.53 13.16 1.26
CA PRO A 80 -8.59 12.78 2.19
C PRO A 80 -8.75 11.26 2.37
N LEU A 81 -8.35 10.48 1.36
CA LEU A 81 -8.43 9.01 1.36
C LEU A 81 -7.22 8.37 2.03
N CYS A 82 -6.13 9.12 2.15
CA CYS A 82 -4.98 8.74 2.93
C CYS A 82 -5.35 8.72 4.42
N ARG A 83 -5.28 7.56 5.12
CA ARG A 83 -5.25 7.59 6.58
C ARG A 83 -4.01 8.35 7.03
N TRP A 84 -4.20 9.57 7.52
CA TRP A 84 -3.19 10.25 8.30
C TRP A 84 -3.07 9.50 9.62
N LEU A 85 -1.99 8.74 9.81
CA LEU A 85 -1.56 8.33 11.13
C LEU A 85 -0.78 9.52 11.70
N PRO A 86 -1.35 10.34 12.60
CA PRO A 86 -0.51 11.19 13.44
C PRO A 86 0.46 10.25 14.15
N SER A 87 1.75 10.40 13.88
CA SER A 87 2.77 9.82 14.74
C SER A 87 2.65 10.49 16.10
N ASN A 88 2.21 9.74 17.12
CA ASN A 88 2.41 10.08 18.52
C ASN A 88 2.63 8.78 19.29
#